data_AF-A0A420ETV5-F1
#
_entry.id   AF-A0A420ETV5-F1
#
_cell.length_a   1.000
_cell.length_b   1.000
_cell.length_c   1.000
_cell.angle_alpha   90.00
_cell.angle_beta   90.00
_cell.angle_gamma   90.00
#
_symmetry.space_group_name_H-M   'P 1'
#
loop_
_entity.id
_entity.type
_entity.pdbx_description
1 polymer ?
#
loop_
_entity_poly.entity_id
_entity_poly.type
_entity_poly.pdbx_seq_one_letter_code
_entity_poly.pdbx_strand_id
1 'polypeptide(L)'
;MSGYYLAPSLAVLRAEINQRWPHRDKASDGWIGDTRHQAGKSDHNPNARGSVNAIDVDKDGVDVAAIIAAVERHPSTHYWIFNRQIADRDDGWRRRPYSGENPHDKHLHVSIRQSRTAEQDQRPWGLLEDDMDRAEFLAHFRAAIADDSIVRSLRAIPWQYVGGGIPEGFSTLKVLNDTYGLAAQAARAAGVDVDEQEIVAGVLAGLTPEKIAAAVPDGLARDVVDELTRRLAS
;
A
#
# COMPACT_ATOMS: atom_id res chain seq x y z
N MET A 1 -30.41 26.10 -7.62
CA MET A 1 -29.12 26.39 -8.30
C MET A 1 -28.10 25.46 -7.69
N SER A 2 -27.49 24.56 -8.47
CA SER A 2 -26.40 23.72 -7.99
C SER A 2 -25.20 24.62 -7.66
N GLY A 3 -24.87 24.76 -6.38
CA GLY A 3 -23.72 25.55 -5.93
C GLY A 3 -22.40 24.95 -6.41
N TYR A 4 -21.34 25.75 -6.34
CA TYR A 4 -19.97 25.27 -6.54
C TYR A 4 -19.55 24.33 -5.42
N TYR A 5 -18.69 23.37 -5.72
CA TYR A 5 -18.17 22.41 -4.74
C TYR A 5 -16.68 22.17 -4.93
N LEU A 6 -16.00 21.89 -3.82
CA LEU A 6 -14.63 21.39 -3.85
C LEU A 6 -14.63 19.98 -4.45
N ALA A 7 -13.73 19.71 -5.40
CA ALA A 7 -13.57 18.38 -5.97
C ALA A 7 -13.52 17.29 -4.87
N PRO A 8 -14.28 16.19 -4.99
CA PRO A 8 -14.28 15.12 -4.00
C PRO A 8 -12.88 14.61 -3.59
N SER A 9 -11.95 14.49 -4.54
CA SER A 9 -10.56 14.10 -4.25
C SER A 9 -9.86 15.07 -3.27
N LEU A 10 -10.03 16.38 -3.46
CA LEU A 10 -9.48 17.40 -2.56
C LEU A 10 -10.23 17.47 -1.22
N ALA A 11 -11.51 17.09 -1.19
CA ALA A 11 -12.25 16.95 0.05
C ALA A 11 -11.68 15.81 0.92
N VAL A 12 -11.27 14.69 0.31
CA VAL A 12 -10.54 13.60 1.00
C VAL A 12 -9.20 14.10 1.54
N LEU A 13 -8.39 14.79 0.73
CA LEU A 13 -7.11 15.36 1.19
C LEU A 13 -7.30 16.23 2.43
N ARG A 14 -8.25 17.17 2.39
CA ARG A 14 -8.55 18.06 3.51
C ARG A 14 -8.98 17.28 4.76
N ALA A 15 -9.79 16.24 4.60
CA ALA A 15 -10.24 15.40 5.70
C ALA A 15 -9.06 14.68 6.37
N GLU A 16 -8.16 14.08 5.58
CA GLU A 16 -6.96 13.41 6.09
C GLU A 16 -6.02 14.39 6.81
N ILE A 17 -5.77 15.58 6.24
CA ILE A 17 -4.96 16.62 6.88
C ILE A 17 -5.56 17.02 8.24
N ASN A 18 -6.88 17.26 8.28
CA ASN A 18 -7.57 17.62 9.51
C ASN A 18 -7.57 16.49 10.55
N GLN A 19 -7.60 15.23 10.12
CA GLN A 19 -7.55 14.10 11.01
C GLN A 19 -6.15 13.88 11.57
N ARG A 20 -5.10 14.00 10.75
CA ARG A 20 -3.69 13.86 11.18
C ARG A 20 -3.25 15.02 12.07
N TRP A 21 -3.67 16.24 11.75
CA TRP A 21 -3.32 17.46 12.51
C TRP A 21 -4.60 18.19 12.98
N PRO A 22 -5.30 17.66 14.00
CA PRO A 22 -6.60 18.20 14.42
C PRO A 22 -6.52 19.65 14.94
N HIS A 23 -5.35 20.05 15.45
CA HIS A 23 -5.12 21.37 16.04
C HIS A 23 -4.41 22.37 15.11
N ARG A 24 -4.24 22.03 13.82
CA ARG A 24 -3.62 22.95 12.85
C ARG A 24 -4.39 24.25 12.71
N ASP A 25 -3.67 25.33 12.41
CA ASP A 25 -4.26 26.57 11.95
C ASP A 25 -4.95 26.35 10.60
N LYS A 26 -5.97 27.16 10.34
CA LYS A 26 -6.80 27.16 9.14
C LYS A 26 -7.03 28.58 8.63
N ALA A 27 -6.36 29.58 9.20
CA ALA A 27 -6.57 30.99 8.88
C ALA A 27 -6.32 31.33 7.40
N SER A 28 -5.40 30.61 6.75
CA SER A 28 -5.13 30.73 5.32
C SER A 28 -5.61 29.55 4.48
N ASP A 29 -6.48 28.68 5.02
CA ASP A 29 -7.18 27.68 4.20
C ASP A 29 -8.10 28.37 3.17
N GLY A 30 -8.11 27.84 1.97
CA GLY A 30 -8.88 28.37 0.85
C GLY A 30 -9.25 27.27 -0.13
N TRP A 31 -10.35 27.44 -0.86
CA TRP A 31 -10.63 26.53 -1.97
C TRP A 31 -11.39 27.23 -3.09
N ILE A 32 -12.34 28.11 -2.78
CA ILE A 32 -13.05 28.92 -3.78
C ILE A 32 -12.36 30.27 -3.96
N GLY A 33 -12.12 30.66 -5.21
CA GLY A 33 -11.58 31.99 -5.54
C GLY A 33 -12.57 33.09 -5.17
N ASP A 34 -12.08 34.17 -4.57
CA ASP A 34 -12.88 35.38 -4.34
C ASP A 34 -13.30 36.04 -5.67
N THR A 35 -14.23 36.99 -5.62
CA THR A 35 -14.72 37.68 -6.82
C THR A 35 -13.61 38.36 -7.64
N ARG A 36 -12.46 38.67 -7.01
CA ARG A 36 -11.27 39.23 -7.67
C ARG A 36 -10.45 38.14 -8.40
N HIS A 37 -10.33 36.94 -7.83
CA HIS A 37 -9.73 35.76 -8.48
C HIS A 37 -10.57 35.22 -9.66
N GLN A 38 -11.88 35.43 -9.63
CA GLN A 38 -12.80 34.98 -10.70
C GLN A 38 -12.63 35.74 -12.02
N ALA A 39 -11.93 36.88 -12.03
CA ALA A 39 -11.63 37.64 -13.24
C ALA A 39 -10.54 37.01 -14.13
N GLY A 40 -9.78 36.03 -13.62
CA GLY A 40 -8.68 35.36 -14.32
C GLY A 40 -8.87 33.85 -14.47
N LYS A 41 -7.95 33.18 -15.18
CA LYS A 41 -7.89 31.70 -15.22
C LYS A 41 -7.18 31.19 -13.96
N SER A 42 -7.92 30.54 -13.07
CA SER A 42 -7.41 29.94 -11.83
C SER A 42 -8.10 28.61 -11.56
N ASP A 43 -7.40 27.65 -10.97
CA ASP A 43 -7.97 26.36 -10.57
C ASP A 43 -8.88 26.48 -9.32
N HIS A 44 -8.84 27.63 -8.63
CA HIS A 44 -9.81 28.02 -7.61
C HIS A 44 -11.15 28.50 -8.19
N ASN A 45 -11.22 28.72 -9.50
CA ASN A 45 -12.47 29.06 -10.17
C ASN A 45 -13.22 27.78 -10.55
N PRO A 46 -14.53 27.70 -10.27
CA PRO A 46 -15.32 26.54 -10.65
C PRO A 46 -15.27 26.32 -12.16
N ASN A 47 -15.03 25.09 -12.58
CA ASN A 47 -15.11 24.71 -13.99
C ASN A 47 -16.58 24.53 -14.43
N ALA A 48 -16.80 24.18 -15.70
CA ALA A 48 -18.14 24.01 -16.28
C ALA A 48 -19.01 22.94 -15.57
N ARG A 49 -18.44 22.09 -14.72
CA ARG A 49 -19.15 21.08 -13.91
C ARG A 49 -19.48 21.58 -12.49
N GLY A 50 -19.11 22.82 -12.17
CA GLY A 50 -19.21 23.39 -10.82
C GLY A 50 -18.12 22.93 -9.85
N SER A 51 -17.15 22.15 -10.32
CA SER A 51 -16.03 21.65 -9.51
C SER A 51 -14.94 22.71 -9.40
N VAL A 52 -14.40 22.87 -8.20
CA VAL A 52 -13.18 23.63 -7.92
C VAL A 52 -12.05 22.65 -7.65
N ASN A 53 -10.93 22.83 -8.35
CA ASN A 53 -9.88 21.83 -8.51
C ASN A 53 -8.56 22.26 -7.84
N ALA A 54 -8.61 23.26 -6.98
CA ALA A 54 -7.52 23.67 -6.13
C ALA A 54 -7.95 23.84 -4.67
N ILE A 55 -6.99 23.63 -3.76
CA ILE A 55 -7.11 23.88 -2.34
C ILE A 55 -5.83 24.52 -1.83
N ASP A 56 -5.99 25.52 -0.96
CA ASP A 56 -4.93 26.11 -0.16
C ASP A 56 -5.04 25.56 1.26
N VAL A 57 -3.92 25.08 1.79
CA VAL A 57 -3.80 24.51 3.14
C VAL A 57 -2.83 25.37 3.94
N ASP A 58 -3.30 25.90 5.06
CA ASP A 58 -2.45 26.66 5.99
C ASP A 58 -1.24 25.84 6.43
N LYS A 59 -0.06 26.47 6.47
CA LYS A 59 1.20 25.80 6.81
C LYS A 59 1.37 25.57 8.32
N ASP A 60 0.69 26.33 9.16
CA ASP A 60 0.97 26.38 10.59
C ASP A 60 0.24 25.25 11.34
N GLY A 61 1.02 24.41 12.04
CA GLY A 61 0.50 23.25 12.75
C GLY A 61 0.36 21.98 11.92
N VAL A 62 0.96 21.92 10.71
CA VAL A 62 1.08 20.71 9.88
C VAL A 62 2.53 20.43 9.50
N ASP A 63 2.82 19.20 9.07
CA ASP A 63 4.04 18.89 8.32
C ASP A 63 3.76 19.06 6.81
N VAL A 64 4.14 20.22 6.27
CA VAL A 64 3.96 20.53 4.84
C VAL A 64 4.75 19.56 3.94
N ALA A 65 5.90 19.05 4.40
CA ALA A 65 6.69 18.10 3.62
C ALA A 65 5.97 16.74 3.49
N ALA A 66 5.33 16.28 4.57
CA ALA A 66 4.48 15.08 4.53
C ALA A 66 3.29 15.25 3.56
N ILE A 67 2.65 16.43 3.57
CA ILE A 67 1.55 16.74 2.63
C ILE A 67 2.06 16.76 1.19
N ILE A 68 3.20 17.42 0.91
CA ILE A 68 3.79 17.42 -0.44
C ILE A 68 4.11 16.00 -0.89
N ALA A 69 4.70 15.16 -0.03
CA ALA A 69 5.02 13.78 -0.38
C ALA A 69 3.76 12.95 -0.73
N ALA A 70 2.66 13.12 0.00
CA ALA A 70 1.37 12.51 -0.33
C ALA A 70 0.81 13.03 -1.65
N VAL A 71 0.88 14.35 -1.86
CA VAL A 71 0.40 15.03 -3.06
C VAL A 71 1.14 14.59 -4.32
N GLU A 72 2.46 14.41 -4.25
CA GLU A 72 3.28 13.95 -5.38
C GLU A 72 2.97 12.48 -5.76
N ARG A 73 2.59 11.64 -4.79
CA ARG A 73 2.17 10.24 -5.01
C ARG A 73 0.77 10.13 -5.60
N HIS A 74 -0.18 10.98 -5.18
CA HIS A 74 -1.58 10.83 -5.57
C HIS A 74 -1.84 11.19 -7.05
N PRO A 75 -2.34 10.26 -7.89
CA PRO A 75 -2.32 10.40 -9.35
C PRO A 75 -3.21 11.53 -9.90
N SER A 76 -4.16 12.05 -9.12
CA SER A 76 -4.99 13.19 -9.52
C SER A 76 -4.24 14.52 -9.54
N THR A 77 -3.14 14.65 -8.78
CA THR A 77 -2.40 15.92 -8.66
C THR A 77 -1.83 16.37 -9.99
N HIS A 78 -2.01 17.66 -10.29
CA HIS A 78 -1.35 18.34 -11.39
C HIS A 78 -0.10 19.06 -10.90
N TYR A 79 -0.21 19.96 -9.90
CA TYR A 79 0.94 20.68 -9.34
C TYR A 79 0.70 21.13 -7.91
N TRP A 80 1.78 21.53 -7.23
CA TRP A 80 1.73 22.25 -5.96
C TRP A 80 2.60 23.51 -6.01
N ILE A 81 2.25 24.52 -5.20
CA ILE A 81 3.03 25.75 -5.01
C ILE A 81 3.19 26.01 -3.52
N PHE A 82 4.43 26.20 -3.08
CA PHE A 82 4.75 26.53 -1.68
C PHE A 82 6.09 27.23 -1.58
N ASN A 83 6.19 28.26 -0.74
CA ASN A 83 7.42 29.03 -0.48
C ASN A 83 8.15 29.45 -1.76
N ARG A 84 7.42 30.07 -2.70
CA ARG A 84 7.95 30.51 -4.00
C ARG A 84 8.58 29.39 -4.84
N GLN A 85 8.15 28.15 -4.63
CA GLN A 85 8.49 27.01 -5.47
C GLN A 85 7.22 26.43 -6.08
N ILE A 86 7.35 25.94 -7.32
CA ILE A 86 6.33 25.16 -8.01
C ILE A 86 6.94 23.83 -8.47
N ALA A 87 6.18 22.75 -8.35
CA ALA A 87 6.50 21.48 -8.98
C ALA A 87 5.21 20.86 -9.54
N ASP A 88 5.32 20.22 -10.69
CA ASP A 88 4.18 19.61 -11.37
C ASP A 88 4.48 18.18 -11.83
N ARG A 89 3.41 17.41 -12.00
CA ARG A 89 3.46 15.99 -12.35
C ARG A 89 4.06 15.76 -13.75
N ASP A 90 3.82 16.69 -14.69
CA ASP A 90 4.23 16.54 -16.08
C ASP A 90 5.74 16.81 -16.27
N ASP A 91 6.36 17.55 -15.35
CA ASP A 91 7.81 17.78 -15.23
C ASP A 91 8.47 16.91 -14.15
N GLY A 92 7.85 15.78 -13.79
CA GLY A 92 8.41 14.79 -12.88
C GLY A 92 8.71 15.32 -11.47
N TRP A 93 7.92 16.27 -10.98
CA TRP A 93 8.08 16.93 -9.69
C TRP A 93 9.37 17.74 -9.53
N ARG A 94 9.99 18.16 -10.63
CA ARG A 94 11.13 19.09 -10.57
C ARG A 94 10.69 20.40 -9.93
N ARG A 95 11.32 20.76 -8.81
CA ARG A 95 11.11 22.04 -8.12
C ARG A 95 11.72 23.18 -8.93
N ARG A 96 10.92 24.21 -9.19
CA ARG A 96 11.32 25.41 -9.94
C ARG A 96 10.90 26.66 -9.18
N PRO A 97 11.62 27.79 -9.36
CA PRO A 97 11.18 29.07 -8.81
C PRO A 97 9.78 29.45 -9.31
N TYR A 98 8.93 29.91 -8.40
CA TYR A 98 7.62 30.48 -8.68
C TYR A 98 7.66 31.99 -8.50
N SER A 99 7.19 32.71 -9.51
CA SER A 99 7.24 34.19 -9.59
C SER A 99 5.85 34.84 -9.60
N GLY A 100 4.79 34.09 -9.31
CA GLY A 100 3.44 34.66 -9.19
C GLY A 100 3.32 35.67 -8.04
N GLU A 101 2.29 36.50 -8.12
CA GLU A 101 2.06 37.63 -7.19
C GLU A 101 1.89 37.16 -5.74
N ASN A 102 1.08 36.12 -5.51
CA ASN A 102 1.02 35.46 -4.22
C ASN A 102 2.26 34.56 -4.05
N PRO A 103 3.16 34.80 -3.09
CA PRO A 103 4.37 34.01 -2.92
C PRO A 103 4.14 32.60 -2.33
N HIS A 104 2.93 32.29 -1.86
CA HIS A 104 2.58 31.03 -1.20
C HIS A 104 3.47 30.72 0.03
N ASP A 105 3.75 31.75 0.84
CA ASP A 105 4.55 31.67 2.06
C ASP A 105 3.73 31.45 3.34
N LYS A 106 2.40 31.40 3.21
CA LYS A 106 1.43 31.17 4.30
C LYS A 106 0.66 29.85 4.16
N HIS A 107 0.46 29.38 2.94
CA HIS A 107 -0.26 28.15 2.63
C HIS A 107 0.45 27.36 1.53
N LEU A 108 0.25 26.05 1.55
CA LEU A 108 0.50 25.15 0.44
C LEU A 108 -0.70 25.19 -0.50
N HIS A 109 -0.47 25.54 -1.77
CA HIS A 109 -1.47 25.38 -2.82
C HIS A 109 -1.31 24.03 -3.52
N VAL A 110 -2.42 23.32 -3.70
CA VAL A 110 -2.48 22.04 -4.42
C VAL A 110 -3.54 22.13 -5.50
N SER A 111 -3.17 21.80 -6.74
CA SER A 111 -4.08 21.71 -7.88
C SER A 111 -4.11 20.28 -8.44
N ILE A 112 -5.30 19.79 -8.77
CA ILE A 112 -5.51 18.52 -9.46
C ILE A 112 -5.79 18.72 -10.95
N ARG A 113 -5.65 17.66 -11.75
CA ARG A 113 -6.01 17.72 -13.17
C ARG A 113 -7.48 18.10 -13.34
N GLN A 114 -7.76 18.92 -14.34
CA GLN A 114 -9.10 19.42 -14.68
C GLN A 114 -9.98 18.37 -15.41
N SER A 115 -10.02 17.14 -14.89
CA SER A 115 -10.77 16.02 -15.45
C SER A 115 -11.74 15.45 -14.42
N ARG A 116 -12.87 14.88 -14.91
CA ARG A 116 -13.84 14.22 -14.04
C ARG A 116 -13.20 13.06 -13.26
N THR A 117 -12.27 12.32 -13.87
CA THR A 117 -11.54 11.24 -13.20
C THR A 117 -10.75 11.76 -12.01
N ALA A 118 -9.96 12.83 -12.16
CA ALA A 118 -9.18 13.40 -11.07
C ALA A 118 -10.05 14.04 -9.98
N GLU A 119 -11.18 14.64 -10.36
CA GLU A 119 -12.14 15.20 -9.41
C GLU A 119 -12.78 14.14 -8.51
N GLN A 120 -13.16 13.01 -9.09
CA GLN A 120 -13.93 11.96 -8.42
C GLN A 120 -13.04 10.87 -7.77
N ASP A 121 -11.72 10.99 -7.86
CA ASP A 121 -10.76 10.05 -7.30
C ASP A 121 -10.67 10.19 -5.78
N GLN A 122 -11.53 9.46 -5.07
CA GLN A 122 -11.64 9.49 -3.61
C GLN A 122 -10.71 8.47 -2.92
N ARG A 123 -9.67 8.00 -3.62
CA ARG A 123 -8.64 7.20 -2.96
C ARG A 123 -7.99 7.99 -1.83
N PRO A 124 -7.53 7.32 -0.76
CA PRO A 124 -6.75 7.97 0.28
C PRO A 124 -5.53 8.67 -0.32
N TRP A 125 -5.17 9.84 0.22
CA TRP A 125 -3.92 10.52 -0.12
C TRP A 125 -2.73 9.88 0.61
N GLY A 126 -3.01 8.96 1.55
CA GLY A 126 -2.00 8.22 2.30
C GLY A 126 -1.35 9.06 3.38
N LEU A 127 -2.07 10.06 3.91
CA LEU A 127 -1.62 10.81 5.08
C LEU A 127 -1.97 10.09 6.39
N LEU A 128 -2.97 9.23 6.39
CA LEU A 128 -3.42 8.49 7.58
C LEU A 128 -2.93 7.03 7.61
N GLU A 129 -2.28 6.58 6.55
CA GLU A 129 -1.58 5.29 6.57
C GLU A 129 -0.43 5.44 7.56
N ASP A 130 -0.44 4.62 8.62
CA ASP A 130 0.45 4.75 9.77
C ASP A 130 1.89 5.01 9.32
N ASP A 131 2.57 5.92 10.04
CA ASP A 131 4.01 6.20 9.92
C ASP A 131 4.89 4.99 10.30
N MET A 132 4.36 3.77 10.14
CA MET A 132 5.11 2.54 10.29
C MET A 132 6.09 2.45 9.12
N ASP A 133 7.30 2.95 9.38
CA ASP A 133 8.34 2.93 8.38
C ASP A 133 8.65 1.47 7.98
N ARG A 134 9.38 1.30 6.87
CA ARG A 134 9.71 -0.06 6.39
C ARG A 134 10.42 -0.89 7.47
N ALA A 135 11.23 -0.29 8.34
CA ALA A 135 11.92 -1.00 9.39
C ALA A 135 10.96 -1.41 10.51
N GLU A 136 10.00 -0.57 10.90
CA GLU A 136 8.94 -0.89 11.85
C GLU A 136 8.00 -1.94 11.29
N PHE A 137 7.56 -1.82 10.03
CA PHE A 137 6.77 -2.87 9.37
C PHE A 137 7.54 -4.19 9.35
N LEU A 138 8.84 -4.18 8.99
CA LEU A 138 9.66 -5.37 9.00
C LEU A 138 9.88 -5.91 10.41
N ALA A 139 9.97 -5.07 11.43
CA ALA A 139 10.10 -5.48 12.82
C ALA A 139 8.81 -6.11 13.35
N HIS A 140 7.66 -5.50 13.08
CA HIS A 140 6.34 -6.04 13.41
C HIS A 140 6.05 -7.32 12.64
N PHE A 141 6.37 -7.37 11.34
CA PHE A 141 6.26 -8.59 10.54
C PHE A 141 7.18 -9.69 11.06
N ARG A 142 8.44 -9.37 11.40
CA ARG A 142 9.39 -10.32 12.02
C ARG A 142 8.89 -10.82 13.37
N ALA A 143 8.33 -9.96 14.21
CA ALA A 143 7.76 -10.34 15.50
C ALA A 143 6.53 -11.24 15.29
N ALA A 144 5.66 -10.92 14.34
CA ALA A 144 4.49 -11.71 14.00
C ALA A 144 4.87 -13.11 13.46
N ILE A 145 5.88 -13.21 12.58
CA ILE A 145 6.37 -14.52 12.09
C ILE A 145 7.29 -15.24 13.07
N ALA A 146 7.67 -14.63 14.20
CA ALA A 146 8.38 -15.28 15.29
C ALA A 146 7.42 -15.80 16.37
N ASP A 147 6.16 -15.37 16.34
CA ASP A 147 5.11 -15.88 17.21
C ASP A 147 4.72 -17.31 16.79
N ASP A 148 4.89 -18.26 17.70
CA ASP A 148 4.65 -19.69 17.47
C ASP A 148 3.22 -20.02 17.02
N SER A 149 2.23 -19.19 17.37
CA SER A 149 0.83 -19.39 16.96
C SER A 149 0.60 -18.93 15.52
N ILE A 150 1.18 -17.80 15.13
CA ILE A 150 1.13 -17.30 13.75
C ILE A 150 1.97 -18.17 12.83
N VAL A 151 3.15 -18.62 13.26
CA VAL A 151 3.97 -19.59 12.53
C VAL A 151 3.21 -20.89 12.29
N ARG A 152 2.49 -21.41 13.30
CA ARG A 152 1.63 -22.60 13.14
C ARG A 152 0.53 -22.37 12.11
N SER A 153 -0.12 -21.20 12.13
CA SER A 153 -1.16 -20.85 11.15
C SER A 153 -0.60 -20.66 9.74
N LEU A 154 0.51 -19.93 9.56
CA LEU A 154 1.18 -19.76 8.27
C LEU A 154 1.69 -21.09 7.71
N ARG A 155 2.19 -21.98 8.58
CA ARG A 155 2.52 -23.38 8.25
C ARG A 155 1.30 -24.29 8.10
N ALA A 156 0.07 -23.80 8.26
CA ALA A 156 -1.14 -24.54 7.92
C ALA A 156 -1.69 -24.12 6.55
N ILE A 157 -1.44 -22.87 6.10
CA ILE A 157 -2.05 -22.29 4.89
C ILE A 157 -1.67 -23.01 3.58
N PRO A 158 -0.39 -23.32 3.28
CA PRO A 158 -0.04 -24.14 2.10
C PRO A 158 -0.56 -25.58 2.18
N TRP A 159 -0.97 -26.04 3.36
CA TRP A 159 -1.19 -27.43 3.71
C TRP A 159 -2.67 -27.79 3.90
N GLN A 160 -3.56 -26.86 3.54
CA GLN A 160 -5.00 -27.05 3.39
C GLN A 160 -5.41 -27.27 1.92
N TYR A 161 -4.45 -27.42 1.00
CA TYR A 161 -4.74 -27.73 -0.40
C TYR A 161 -5.39 -29.10 -0.53
N VAL A 162 -6.68 -29.12 -0.86
CA VAL A 162 -7.41 -30.34 -1.24
C VAL A 162 -7.32 -30.46 -2.76
N GLY A 163 -6.34 -31.23 -3.21
CA GLY A 163 -6.09 -31.54 -4.62
C GLY A 163 -4.78 -32.31 -4.78
N GLY A 164 -4.69 -33.22 -5.76
CA GLY A 164 -3.48 -34.01 -6.02
C GLY A 164 -3.34 -35.33 -5.24
N GLY A 165 -4.42 -35.87 -4.68
CA GLY A 165 -4.44 -37.21 -4.05
C GLY A 165 -4.30 -37.26 -2.52
N ILE A 166 -4.33 -36.11 -1.84
CA ILE A 166 -4.35 -36.02 -0.37
C ILE A 166 -5.80 -36.21 0.14
N PRO A 167 -6.07 -37.16 1.07
CA PRO A 167 -7.41 -37.38 1.60
C PRO A 167 -7.99 -36.18 2.36
N GLU A 168 -9.33 -36.06 2.35
CA GLU A 168 -10.06 -35.03 3.11
C GLU A 168 -9.78 -35.16 4.62
N GLY A 169 -9.45 -34.04 5.27
CA GLY A 169 -9.11 -34.00 6.71
C GLY A 169 -7.67 -34.36 7.07
N PHE A 170 -6.81 -34.64 6.07
CA PHE A 170 -5.38 -34.92 6.28
C PHE A 170 -4.53 -33.72 5.83
N SER A 171 -3.55 -33.34 6.65
CA SER A 171 -2.48 -32.44 6.22
C SER A 171 -1.38 -33.22 5.50
N THR A 172 -0.61 -32.57 4.63
CA THR A 172 0.53 -33.23 3.96
C THR A 172 1.57 -33.76 4.95
N LEU A 173 1.77 -33.09 6.10
CA LEU A 173 2.63 -33.60 7.16
C LEU A 173 2.09 -34.91 7.75
N LYS A 174 0.77 -35.01 7.93
CA LYS A 174 0.16 -36.26 8.40
C LYS A 174 0.33 -37.39 7.38
N VAL A 175 0.13 -37.12 6.08
CA VAL A 175 0.36 -38.12 5.02
C VAL A 175 1.83 -38.55 4.96
N LEU A 176 2.77 -37.63 5.09
CA LEU A 176 4.21 -37.94 5.13
C LEU A 176 4.59 -38.77 6.35
N ASN A 177 4.09 -38.42 7.55
CA ASN A 177 4.32 -39.20 8.76
C ASN A 177 3.71 -40.61 8.65
N ASP A 178 2.50 -40.72 8.12
CA ASP A 178 1.84 -42.03 7.94
C ASP A 178 2.61 -42.87 6.90
N THR A 179 3.10 -42.25 5.82
CA THR A 179 3.92 -42.92 4.79
C THR A 179 5.27 -43.36 5.35
N TYR A 180 5.92 -42.53 6.17
CA TYR A 180 7.15 -42.90 6.87
C TYR A 180 6.92 -44.07 7.82
N GLY A 181 5.84 -44.03 8.62
CA GLY A 181 5.47 -45.12 9.51
C GLY A 181 5.24 -46.43 8.77
N LEU A 182 4.56 -46.39 7.62
CA LEU A 182 4.35 -47.56 6.76
C LEU A 182 5.67 -48.09 6.17
N ALA A 183 6.55 -47.22 5.70
CA ALA A 183 7.85 -47.61 5.15
C ALA A 183 8.74 -48.27 6.22
N ALA A 184 8.78 -47.72 7.43
CA ALA A 184 9.53 -48.30 8.55
C ALA A 184 8.96 -49.67 8.98
N GLN A 185 7.65 -49.83 8.98
CA GLN A 185 7.00 -51.12 9.27
C GLN A 185 7.33 -52.18 8.19
N ALA A 186 7.32 -51.80 6.91
CA ALA A 186 7.68 -52.68 5.81
C ALA A 186 9.15 -53.12 5.87
N ALA A 187 10.07 -52.21 6.17
CA ALA A 187 11.49 -52.52 6.31
C ALA A 187 11.77 -53.46 7.51
N ARG A 188 11.10 -53.24 8.65
CA ARG A 188 11.17 -54.14 9.81
C ARG A 188 10.61 -55.54 9.49
N ALA A 189 9.49 -55.61 8.75
CA ALA A 189 8.91 -56.88 8.30
C ALA A 189 9.82 -57.63 7.31
N ALA A 190 10.68 -56.92 6.58
CA ALA A 190 11.70 -57.48 5.70
C ALA A 190 13.01 -57.86 6.43
N GLY A 191 13.10 -57.69 7.75
CA GLY A 191 14.27 -58.02 8.54
C GLY A 191 15.44 -57.05 8.39
N VAL A 192 15.19 -55.86 7.83
CA VAL A 192 16.19 -54.79 7.73
C VAL A 192 16.19 -54.02 9.04
N ASP A 193 17.36 -53.89 9.68
CA ASP A 193 17.52 -53.00 10.84
C ASP A 193 17.48 -51.55 10.36
N VAL A 194 16.55 -50.77 10.91
CA VAL A 194 16.21 -49.44 10.41
C VAL A 194 16.68 -48.41 11.43
N ASP A 195 17.84 -47.80 11.19
CA ASP A 195 18.26 -46.64 11.96
C ASP A 195 17.48 -45.41 11.49
N GLU A 196 16.51 -45.00 12.31
CA GLU A 196 15.65 -43.84 12.04
C GLU A 196 16.47 -42.55 11.87
N GLN A 197 17.62 -42.41 12.53
CA GLN A 197 18.50 -41.25 12.40
C GLN A 197 19.26 -41.27 11.06
N GLU A 198 19.67 -42.44 10.59
CA GLU A 198 20.35 -42.58 9.30
C GLU A 198 19.40 -42.32 8.13
N ILE A 199 18.14 -42.72 8.24
CA ILE A 199 17.10 -42.40 7.24
C ILE A 199 16.79 -40.90 7.23
N VAL A 200 16.58 -40.29 8.39
CA VAL A 200 16.33 -38.84 8.47
C VAL A 200 17.51 -38.06 7.92
N ALA A 201 18.75 -38.46 8.24
CA ALA A 201 19.95 -37.87 7.68
C ALA A 201 20.03 -38.04 6.16
N GLY A 202 19.70 -39.21 5.61
CA GLY A 202 19.68 -39.48 4.18
C GLY A 202 18.61 -38.68 3.42
N VAL A 203 17.40 -38.56 3.99
CA VAL A 203 16.30 -37.77 3.42
C VAL A 203 16.64 -36.28 3.43
N LEU A 204 17.18 -35.76 4.54
CA LEU A 204 17.60 -34.36 4.65
C LEU A 204 18.80 -34.04 3.74
N ALA A 205 19.73 -34.97 3.56
CA ALA A 205 20.82 -34.85 2.59
C ALA A 205 20.30 -34.83 1.13
N GLY A 206 19.18 -35.51 0.87
CA GLY A 206 18.50 -35.53 -0.43
C GLY A 206 17.68 -34.27 -0.74
N LEU A 207 17.19 -33.57 0.29
CA LEU A 207 16.35 -32.38 0.22
C LEU A 207 17.14 -31.11 0.56
N THR A 208 18.22 -30.86 -0.17
CA THR A 208 19.02 -29.64 0.05
C THR A 208 18.18 -28.39 -0.26
N PRO A 209 18.50 -27.24 0.36
CA PRO A 209 17.81 -25.97 0.08
C PRO A 209 17.71 -25.64 -1.41
N GLU A 210 18.71 -26.01 -2.21
CA GLU A 210 18.77 -25.79 -3.66
C GLU A 210 17.79 -26.70 -4.42
N LYS A 211 17.65 -27.96 -4.01
CA LYS A 211 16.68 -28.88 -4.60
C LYS A 211 15.24 -28.52 -4.22
N ILE A 212 15.05 -28.04 -3.00
CA ILE A 212 13.76 -27.48 -2.56
C ILE A 212 13.43 -26.24 -3.38
N ALA A 213 14.38 -25.32 -3.54
CA ALA A 213 14.20 -24.12 -4.36
C ALA A 213 13.91 -24.44 -5.83
N ALA A 214 14.57 -25.46 -6.40
CA ALA A 214 14.33 -25.92 -7.77
C ALA A 214 12.98 -26.65 -7.96
N ALA A 215 12.39 -27.17 -6.89
CA ALA A 215 11.08 -27.81 -6.92
C ALA A 215 9.92 -26.81 -6.76
N VAL A 216 10.21 -25.57 -6.35
CA VAL A 216 9.24 -24.48 -6.33
C VAL A 216 9.08 -23.96 -7.76
N PRO A 217 7.88 -24.04 -8.37
CA PRO A 217 7.68 -23.60 -9.75
C PRO A 217 8.06 -22.13 -9.94
N ASP A 218 8.84 -21.85 -10.99
CA ASP A 218 9.14 -20.48 -11.40
C ASP A 218 7.84 -19.73 -11.64
N GLY A 219 7.64 -18.62 -10.91
CA GLY A 219 6.43 -17.81 -11.01
C GLY A 219 5.41 -18.02 -9.89
N LEU A 220 5.56 -19.02 -9.02
CA LEU A 220 4.62 -19.23 -7.89
C LEU A 220 4.48 -17.97 -7.01
N ALA A 221 5.57 -17.24 -6.80
CA ALA A 221 5.53 -15.97 -6.08
C ALA A 221 4.71 -14.89 -6.80
N ARG A 222 4.73 -14.84 -8.15
CA ARG A 222 3.88 -13.93 -8.93
C ARG A 222 2.43 -14.38 -8.89
N ASP A 223 2.17 -15.68 -9.05
CA ASP A 223 0.81 -16.22 -9.02
C ASP A 223 0.13 -15.97 -7.65
N VAL A 224 0.89 -16.09 -6.55
CA VAL A 224 0.41 -15.74 -5.21
C VAL A 224 0.11 -14.25 -5.09
N VAL A 225 0.98 -13.39 -5.63
CA VAL A 225 0.76 -11.93 -5.62
C VAL A 225 -0.46 -11.55 -6.47
N ASP A 226 -0.64 -12.18 -7.63
CA ASP A 226 -1.76 -11.92 -8.54
C ASP A 226 -3.09 -12.39 -7.90
N GLU A 227 -3.11 -13.55 -7.25
CA GLU A 227 -4.28 -14.06 -6.54
C GLU A 227 -4.64 -13.22 -5.31
N LEU A 228 -3.65 -12.77 -4.54
CA LEU A 228 -3.89 -11.84 -3.42
C LEU A 228 -4.42 -10.49 -3.92
N THR A 229 -3.85 -9.97 -5.02
CA THR A 229 -4.31 -8.73 -5.67
C THR A 229 -5.76 -8.86 -6.13
N ARG A 230 -6.12 -10.00 -6.72
CA ARG A 230 -7.48 -10.28 -7.19
C ARG A 230 -8.50 -10.32 -6.04
N ARG A 231 -8.15 -10.91 -4.90
CA ARG A 231 -9.03 -11.04 -3.72
C ARG A 231 -9.20 -9.75 -2.93
N LEU A 232 -8.19 -8.90 -2.93
CA LEU A 232 -8.27 -7.58 -2.31
C LEU A 232 -9.02 -6.56 -3.17
N ALA A 233 -9.22 -6.86 -4.46
CA ALA A 233 -9.99 -6.06 -5.40
C ALA A 233 -11.47 -6.44 -5.50
N SER A 234 -11.93 -7.46 -4.75
CA SER A 234 -13.33 -7.90 -4.66
C SER A 234 -13.93 -7.58 -3.30
#